data_AF-A0A327PIF2-F1
#
_entry.id   AF-A0A327PIF2-F1
#
_cell.length_a   1.000
_cell.length_b   1.000
_cell.length_c   1.000
_cell.angle_alpha   90.00
_cell.angle_beta   90.00
_cell.angle_gamma   90.00
#
_symmetry.space_group_name_H-M   'P 1'
#
loop_
_entity.id
_entity.type
_entity.pdbx_description
1 polymer ?
#
loop_
_entity_poly.entity_id
_entity_poly.type
_entity_poly.pdbx_seq_one_letter_code
_entity_poly.pdbx_strand_id
1 'polypeptide(L)'
;MHKIVFENLNTVFLLSYFYHINMGSLRVLSNLFIILFLCTPLAGNALVAQVSNEYAFTEHGFVEYNKLKLRSVETVSSSEETSYPSDLIFSQLTAVENNLANNLNSHWVWSESTLNIIDSFSPFLFRTKKSAAVEEVKILLQVNSIGKLIGFEVQGDVDKGLKERIDYVLRKLPDCKPVPGFETYGLETFELIIQK
;
A
#
# COMPACT_ATOMS: atom_id res chain seq x y z
N MET A 1 16.76 27.92 60.57
CA MET A 1 17.73 26.83 60.35
C MET A 1 17.23 25.55 61.02
N HIS A 2 16.35 24.76 60.38
CA HIS A 2 15.83 23.50 60.95
C HIS A 2 15.52 22.40 59.91
N LYS A 3 16.14 22.45 58.73
CA LYS A 3 15.86 21.48 57.64
C LYS A 3 16.90 20.37 57.44
N ILE A 4 18.03 20.43 58.17
CA ILE A 4 19.19 19.54 57.92
C ILE A 4 19.17 18.26 58.78
N VAL A 5 18.30 18.16 59.79
CA VAL A 5 18.33 17.01 60.73
C VAL A 5 17.48 15.82 60.23
N PHE A 6 16.52 16.04 59.32
CA PHE A 6 15.57 15.00 58.93
C PHE A 6 16.08 14.01 57.86
N GLU A 7 17.07 14.38 57.04
CA GLU A 7 17.57 13.49 55.98
C GLU A 7 18.50 12.39 56.52
N ASN A 8 19.21 12.63 57.62
CA ASN A 8 20.13 11.65 58.20
C ASN A 8 19.45 10.51 58.96
N LEU A 9 18.17 10.63 59.31
CA LEU A 9 17.45 9.58 60.04
C LEU A 9 16.94 8.46 59.12
N ASN A 10 16.57 8.79 57.87
CA ASN A 10 16.08 7.81 56.90
C ASN A 10 17.21 6.92 56.35
N THR A 11 18.41 7.45 56.16
CA THR A 11 19.56 6.67 55.67
C THR A 11 20.04 5.65 56.69
N VAL A 12 20.00 5.97 57.98
CA VAL A 12 20.38 5.04 59.06
C VAL A 12 19.35 3.90 59.19
N PHE A 13 18.05 4.19 59.01
CA PHE A 13 17.01 3.17 59.04
C PHE A 13 17.10 2.17 57.87
N LEU A 14 17.41 2.65 56.66
CA LEU A 14 17.56 1.77 55.49
C LEU A 14 18.80 0.87 55.61
N LEU A 15 19.93 1.40 56.08
CA LEU A 15 21.15 0.60 56.28
C LEU A 15 20.99 -0.46 57.38
N SER A 16 20.21 -0.18 58.42
CA SER A 16 19.82 -1.15 59.45
C SER A 16 18.97 -2.30 58.89
N TYR A 17 18.05 -2.00 57.96
CA TYR A 17 17.18 -3.01 57.35
C TYR A 17 17.96 -4.00 56.48
N PHE A 18 18.94 -3.51 55.70
CA PHE A 18 19.77 -4.38 54.87
C PHE A 18 20.73 -5.27 55.66
N TYR A 19 21.15 -4.85 56.87
CA TYR A 19 22.05 -5.66 57.69
C TYR A 19 21.35 -6.88 58.31
N HIS A 20 20.01 -6.88 58.39
CA HIS A 20 19.24 -7.97 58.98
C HIS A 20 18.77 -9.03 57.97
N ILE A 21 19.10 -8.87 56.69
CA ILE A 21 18.73 -9.83 55.64
C ILE A 21 19.65 -11.05 55.74
N ASN A 22 19.12 -12.09 56.39
CA ASN A 22 19.77 -13.37 56.55
C ASN A 22 20.03 -14.01 55.17
N MET A 23 21.26 -14.51 54.97
CA MET A 23 21.84 -14.96 53.69
C MET A 23 21.06 -16.12 53.03
N GLY A 24 20.15 -16.78 53.77
CA GLY A 24 19.21 -17.78 53.25
C GLY A 24 18.04 -17.20 52.44
N SER A 25 17.62 -15.95 52.71
CA SER A 25 16.46 -15.34 52.03
C SER A 25 16.78 -14.81 50.62
N LEU A 26 18.05 -14.51 50.33
CA LEU A 26 18.49 -14.05 49.01
C LEU A 26 18.29 -15.14 47.94
N ARG A 27 18.42 -16.42 48.30
CA ARG A 27 18.21 -17.56 47.38
C ARG A 27 16.74 -17.74 47.01
N VAL A 28 15.83 -17.45 47.93
CA VAL A 28 14.37 -17.55 47.69
C VAL A 28 13.89 -16.40 46.80
N LEU A 29 14.40 -15.18 47.03
CA LEU A 29 14.06 -14.02 46.19
C LEU A 29 14.62 -14.15 44.75
N SER A 30 15.82 -14.73 44.59
CA SER A 30 16.40 -15.05 43.28
C SER A 30 15.51 -16.00 42.46
N ASN A 31 15.02 -17.07 43.08
CA ASN A 31 14.16 -18.05 42.40
C ASN A 31 12.77 -17.50 42.07
N LEU A 32 12.26 -16.53 42.84
CA LEU A 32 10.97 -15.88 42.56
C LEU A 32 11.02 -15.04 41.27
N PHE A 33 12.16 -14.39 40.98
CA PHE A 33 12.33 -13.58 39.77
C PHE A 33 12.35 -14.44 38.49
N ILE A 34 12.91 -15.65 38.54
CA ILE A 34 12.98 -16.55 37.38
C ILE A 34 11.58 -17.07 37.02
N ILE A 35 10.75 -17.39 38.02
CA ILE A 35 9.38 -17.87 37.79
C ILE A 35 8.50 -16.75 37.26
N LEU A 36 8.68 -15.50 37.72
CA LEU A 36 7.92 -14.36 37.22
C LEU A 36 8.22 -14.05 35.74
N PHE A 37 9.43 -14.36 35.24
CA PHE A 37 9.81 -14.15 33.84
C PHE A 37 9.25 -15.22 32.90
N LEU A 38 8.87 -16.40 33.42
CA LEU A 38 8.31 -17.51 32.63
C LEU A 38 6.77 -17.45 32.49
N CYS A 39 6.10 -16.62 33.29
CA CYS A 39 4.63 -16.49 33.27
C CYS A 39 4.12 -15.17 32.69
N THR A 40 4.98 -14.33 32.11
CA THR A 40 4.45 -13.32 31.19
C THR A 40 3.90 -14.09 29.98
N PRO A 41 2.63 -13.89 29.58
CA PRO A 41 2.24 -14.31 28.25
C PRO A 41 3.24 -13.60 27.34
N LEU A 42 3.98 -14.38 26.56
CA LEU A 42 4.66 -13.85 25.38
C LEU A 42 3.53 -13.14 24.65
N ALA A 43 3.50 -11.81 24.78
CA ALA A 43 2.63 -10.97 24.00
C ALA A 43 3.15 -11.25 22.60
N GLY A 44 2.53 -12.26 21.96
CA GLY A 44 2.57 -12.43 20.54
C GLY A 44 2.04 -11.11 20.07
N ASN A 45 2.97 -10.20 19.77
CA ASN A 45 2.81 -9.33 18.65
C ASN A 45 2.25 -10.27 17.61
N ALA A 46 0.94 -10.19 17.36
CA ALA A 46 0.39 -10.74 16.15
C ALA A 46 1.38 -10.28 15.10
N LEU A 47 2.04 -11.23 14.45
CA LEU A 47 2.73 -10.96 13.21
C LEU A 47 1.60 -10.54 12.27
N VAL A 48 1.16 -9.29 12.42
CA VAL A 48 0.50 -8.56 11.37
C VAL A 48 1.59 -8.56 10.32
N ALA A 49 1.38 -9.41 9.31
CA ALA A 49 2.13 -9.34 8.09
C ALA A 49 2.17 -7.86 7.71
N GLN A 50 3.35 -7.26 7.79
CA GLN A 50 3.58 -5.95 7.20
C GLN A 50 3.44 -6.17 5.70
N VAL A 51 2.20 -6.10 5.21
CA VAL A 51 1.92 -5.88 3.79
C VAL A 51 2.62 -4.58 3.46
N SER A 52 3.52 -4.69 2.49
CA SER A 52 4.47 -3.66 2.10
C SER A 52 3.82 -2.29 1.92
N ASN A 53 4.57 -1.31 2.39
CA ASN A 53 4.21 0.06 2.72
C ASN A 53 3.94 0.98 1.51
N GLU A 54 3.36 0.48 0.41
CA GLU A 54 3.43 1.20 -0.88
C GLU A 54 2.09 1.57 -1.50
N TYR A 55 0.98 1.01 -1.01
CA TYR A 55 -0.37 1.33 -1.49
C TYR A 55 -1.18 2.02 -0.40
N ALA A 56 -1.66 3.23 -0.68
CA ALA A 56 -2.61 3.93 0.17
C ALA A 56 -3.96 4.02 -0.54
N PHE A 57 -5.05 3.76 0.19
CA PHE A 57 -6.41 3.86 -0.32
C PHE A 57 -7.07 5.10 0.28
N THR A 58 -7.73 5.89 -0.56
CA THR A 58 -8.45 7.10 -0.11
C THR A 58 -9.96 6.90 -0.23
N GLU A 59 -10.75 7.63 0.58
CA GLU A 59 -12.22 7.54 0.60
C GLU A 59 -12.88 7.89 -0.76
N HIS A 60 -12.12 8.46 -1.70
CA HIS A 60 -12.59 8.85 -3.04
C HIS A 60 -12.37 7.78 -4.12
N GLY A 61 -12.07 6.52 -3.75
CA GLY A 61 -11.91 5.43 -4.71
C GLY A 61 -10.61 5.49 -5.52
N PHE A 62 -9.63 6.26 -5.05
CA PHE A 62 -8.28 6.23 -5.62
C PHE A 62 -7.39 5.25 -4.86
N VAL A 63 -6.67 4.46 -5.65
CA VAL A 63 -5.49 3.70 -5.25
C VAL A 63 -4.27 4.59 -5.49
N GLU A 64 -3.59 4.98 -4.42
CA GLU A 64 -2.38 5.80 -4.47
C GLU A 64 -1.14 4.94 -4.29
N TYR A 65 -0.12 5.18 -5.12
CA TYR A 65 1.18 4.51 -5.08
C TYR A 65 2.26 5.50 -5.47
N ASN A 66 3.18 5.84 -4.56
CA ASN A 66 4.20 6.87 -4.76
C ASN A 66 3.60 8.17 -5.34
N LYS A 67 3.91 8.49 -6.59
CA LYS A 67 3.43 9.68 -7.31
C LYS A 67 2.29 9.37 -8.28
N LEU A 68 1.67 8.21 -8.13
CA LEU A 68 0.63 7.71 -9.00
C LEU A 68 -0.70 7.64 -8.25
N LYS A 69 -1.79 7.96 -8.94
CA LYS A 69 -3.15 7.71 -8.47
C LYS A 69 -3.93 6.99 -9.57
N LEU A 70 -4.65 5.94 -9.21
CA LEU A 70 -5.47 5.16 -10.12
C LEU A 70 -6.89 5.07 -9.59
N ARG A 71 -7.89 5.29 -10.43
CA ARG A 71 -9.29 4.99 -10.13
C ARG A 71 -10.01 4.41 -11.33
N SER A 72 -11.08 3.64 -11.07
CA SER A 72 -12.03 3.28 -12.12
C SER A 72 -12.94 4.47 -12.42
N VAL A 73 -13.31 4.64 -13.69
CA VAL A 73 -14.25 5.67 -14.16
C VAL A 73 -15.42 4.95 -14.83
N GLU A 74 -16.63 5.32 -14.44
CA GLU A 74 -17.84 4.79 -15.08
C GLU A 74 -17.86 5.18 -16.56
N THR A 75 -17.68 4.20 -17.43
CA THR A 75 -17.87 4.38 -18.87
C THR A 75 -19.36 4.25 -19.20
N VAL A 76 -19.97 5.31 -19.74
CA VAL A 76 -21.35 5.27 -20.25
C VAL A 76 -21.31 4.59 -21.62
N SER A 77 -21.27 3.26 -21.65
CA SER A 77 -21.13 2.50 -22.89
C SER A 77 -22.47 2.29 -23.59
N SER A 78 -22.63 2.95 -24.73
CA SER A 78 -23.63 2.62 -25.74
C SER A 78 -23.08 1.46 -26.58
N SER A 79 -23.62 0.25 -26.37
CA SER A 79 -23.35 -0.99 -27.14
C SER A 79 -21.88 -1.41 -27.23
N GLU A 80 -21.37 -2.17 -26.27
CA GLU A 80 -19.98 -2.65 -26.28
C GLU A 80 -19.88 -4.16 -26.14
N GLU A 81 -18.86 -4.71 -26.80
CA GLU A 81 -18.47 -6.12 -26.78
C GLU A 81 -18.27 -6.58 -25.33
N THR A 82 -19.07 -7.53 -24.88
CA THR A 82 -18.94 -8.17 -23.56
C THR A 82 -18.42 -9.59 -23.73
N SER A 83 -17.52 -10.00 -22.85
CA SER A 83 -17.02 -11.37 -22.76
C SER A 83 -17.61 -12.08 -21.54
N TYR A 84 -17.85 -13.38 -21.68
CA TYR A 84 -18.31 -14.22 -20.58
C TYR A 84 -17.13 -14.86 -19.86
N PRO A 85 -17.28 -15.25 -18.58
CA PRO A 85 -16.23 -15.95 -17.84
C PRO A 85 -15.68 -17.18 -18.57
N SER A 86 -16.50 -17.88 -19.36
CA SER A 86 -16.08 -19.04 -20.17
C SER A 86 -14.98 -18.72 -21.19
N ASP A 87 -14.89 -17.46 -21.61
CA ASP A 87 -14.01 -17.01 -22.69
C ASP A 87 -12.68 -16.46 -22.15
N LEU A 88 -12.53 -16.39 -20.81
CA LEU A 88 -11.42 -15.74 -20.13
C LEU A 88 -10.52 -16.73 -19.41
N ILE A 89 -9.23 -16.39 -19.34
CA ILE A 89 -8.23 -17.17 -18.62
C ILE A 89 -8.07 -16.57 -17.22
N PHE A 90 -8.56 -17.31 -16.22
CA PHE A 90 -8.39 -16.91 -14.82
C PHE A 90 -7.02 -17.33 -14.29
N SER A 91 -6.35 -16.38 -13.64
CA SER A 91 -5.15 -16.63 -12.85
C SER A 91 -5.41 -16.27 -11.39
N GLN A 92 -4.66 -16.86 -10.47
CA GLN A 92 -4.80 -16.54 -9.06
C GLN A 92 -4.37 -15.08 -8.81
N LEU A 93 -5.25 -14.32 -8.18
CA LEU A 93 -4.97 -12.95 -7.77
C LEU A 93 -4.16 -12.94 -6.47
N THR A 94 -3.14 -12.09 -6.39
CA THR A 94 -2.42 -11.85 -5.14
C THR A 94 -3.31 -11.13 -4.13
N ALA A 95 -2.90 -11.08 -2.86
CA ALA A 95 -3.63 -10.31 -1.85
C ALA A 95 -3.71 -8.82 -2.22
N VAL A 96 -2.66 -8.26 -2.82
CA VAL A 96 -2.62 -6.86 -3.27
C VAL A 96 -3.59 -6.64 -4.43
N GLU A 97 -3.57 -7.54 -5.42
CA GLU A 97 -4.49 -7.48 -6.58
C GLU A 97 -5.96 -7.59 -6.13
N ASN A 98 -6.29 -8.50 -5.22
CA ASN A 98 -7.67 -8.59 -4.68
C ASN A 98 -8.10 -7.28 -3.99
N ASN A 99 -7.22 -6.67 -3.21
CA ASN A 99 -7.53 -5.38 -2.60
C ASN A 99 -7.68 -4.29 -3.66
N LEU A 100 -6.82 -4.25 -4.67
CA LEU A 100 -6.89 -3.27 -5.77
C LEU A 100 -8.22 -3.39 -6.53
N ALA A 101 -8.63 -4.60 -6.89
CA ALA A 101 -9.91 -4.88 -7.54
C ALA A 101 -11.10 -4.39 -6.72
N ASN A 102 -11.13 -4.72 -5.41
CA ASN A 102 -12.21 -4.32 -4.51
C ASN A 102 -12.29 -2.80 -4.35
N ASN A 103 -11.16 -2.11 -4.25
CA ASN A 103 -11.13 -0.66 -4.07
C ASN A 103 -11.49 0.09 -5.36
N LEU A 104 -11.11 -0.45 -6.53
CA LEU A 104 -11.48 0.12 -7.83
C LEU A 104 -12.90 -0.23 -8.25
N ASN A 105 -13.56 -1.18 -7.55
CA ASN A 105 -14.88 -1.71 -7.90
C ASN A 105 -14.98 -2.07 -9.40
N SER A 106 -14.00 -2.83 -9.86
CA SER A 106 -13.77 -3.11 -11.28
C SER A 106 -13.67 -4.61 -11.52
N HIS A 107 -14.13 -5.05 -12.70
CA HIS A 107 -14.00 -6.44 -13.11
C HIS A 107 -12.60 -6.78 -13.68
N TRP A 108 -11.73 -5.78 -13.83
CA TRP A 108 -10.35 -5.92 -14.28
C TRP A 108 -9.39 -5.45 -13.19
N VAL A 109 -8.28 -6.16 -13.04
CA VAL A 109 -7.25 -5.77 -12.08
C VAL A 109 -5.90 -5.67 -12.77
N TRP A 110 -5.23 -4.55 -12.55
CA TRP A 110 -3.84 -4.37 -12.95
C TRP A 110 -2.93 -5.23 -12.08
N SER A 111 -1.86 -5.77 -12.66
CA SER A 111 -0.88 -6.52 -11.86
C SER A 111 -0.24 -5.61 -10.82
N GLU A 112 0.18 -6.20 -9.70
CA GLU A 112 0.90 -5.48 -8.64
C GLU A 112 2.14 -4.73 -9.16
N SER A 113 2.79 -5.25 -10.20
CA SER A 113 3.95 -4.62 -10.83
C SER A 113 3.61 -3.41 -11.72
N THR A 114 2.35 -3.22 -12.10
CA THR A 114 1.95 -2.21 -13.10
C THR A 114 2.30 -0.79 -12.62
N LEU A 115 1.94 -0.44 -11.39
CA LEU A 115 2.25 0.88 -10.85
C LEU A 115 3.76 1.09 -10.68
N ASN A 116 4.50 0.06 -10.27
CA ASN A 116 5.95 0.10 -10.15
C ASN A 116 6.61 0.35 -11.52
N ILE A 117 6.11 -0.29 -12.57
CA ILE A 117 6.58 -0.07 -13.95
C ILE A 117 6.35 1.40 -14.33
N ILE A 118 5.14 1.92 -14.16
CA ILE A 118 4.80 3.31 -14.51
C ILE A 118 5.69 4.30 -13.75
N ASP A 119 5.84 4.10 -12.43
CA ASP A 119 6.63 4.96 -11.55
C ASP A 119 8.10 5.00 -11.99
N SER A 120 8.66 3.84 -12.38
CA SER A 120 10.03 3.74 -12.90
C SER A 120 10.27 4.59 -14.16
N PHE A 121 9.22 4.89 -14.93
CA PHE A 121 9.29 5.73 -16.13
C PHE A 121 8.97 7.20 -15.85
N SER A 122 8.60 7.61 -14.63
CA SER A 122 8.29 9.02 -14.32
C SER A 122 9.41 10.01 -14.73
N PRO A 123 10.70 9.77 -14.44
CA PRO A 123 11.79 10.63 -14.90
C PRO A 123 11.90 10.74 -16.43
N PHE A 124 11.51 9.68 -17.15
CA PHE A 124 11.49 9.66 -18.60
C PHE A 124 10.34 10.50 -19.18
N LEU A 125 9.16 10.45 -18.55
CA LEU A 125 7.99 11.24 -18.97
C LEU A 125 8.28 12.75 -18.87
N PHE A 126 8.81 13.19 -17.73
CA PHE A 126 9.03 14.61 -17.41
C PHE A 126 10.42 15.15 -17.80
N ARG A 127 11.11 14.48 -18.73
CA ARG A 127 12.50 14.81 -19.10
C ARG A 127 12.69 16.14 -19.83
N THR A 128 11.73 16.57 -20.65
CA THR A 128 11.94 17.71 -21.57
C THR A 128 11.62 19.03 -20.89
N LYS A 129 12.12 20.17 -21.38
CA LYS A 129 11.83 21.48 -20.79
C LYS A 129 10.33 21.79 -20.70
N LYS A 130 9.55 21.36 -21.70
CA LYS A 130 8.09 21.56 -21.72
C LYS A 130 7.39 20.63 -20.74
N SER A 131 7.71 19.34 -20.76
CA SER A 131 7.11 18.38 -19.82
C SER A 131 7.59 18.59 -18.38
N ALA A 132 8.78 19.15 -18.15
CA ALA A 132 9.28 19.48 -16.82
C ALA A 132 8.49 20.61 -16.14
N ALA A 133 7.72 21.41 -16.89
CA ALA A 133 6.81 22.40 -16.35
C ALA A 133 5.42 21.83 -16.02
N VAL A 134 5.17 20.56 -16.36
CA VAL A 134 3.93 19.85 -16.05
C VAL A 134 4.10 19.16 -14.70
N GLU A 135 3.26 19.52 -13.73
CA GLU A 135 3.29 18.94 -12.38
C GLU A 135 2.51 17.62 -12.31
N GLU A 136 1.40 17.51 -13.04
CA GLU A 136 0.57 16.31 -13.11
C GLU A 136 0.06 16.05 -14.53
N VAL A 137 -0.08 14.77 -14.88
CA VAL A 137 -0.70 14.32 -16.13
C VAL A 137 -1.82 13.35 -15.79
N LYS A 138 -3.00 13.58 -16.37
CA LYS A 138 -4.16 12.70 -16.22
C LYS A 138 -4.39 11.94 -17.52
N ILE A 139 -4.53 10.63 -17.42
CA ILE A 139 -4.62 9.72 -18.55
C ILE A 139 -5.82 8.81 -18.32
N LEU A 140 -6.73 8.76 -19.30
CA LEU A 140 -7.79 7.77 -19.35
C LEU A 140 -7.28 6.57 -20.12
N LEU A 141 -7.29 5.39 -19.49
CA LEU A 141 -6.86 4.13 -20.04
C LEU A 141 -8.08 3.28 -20.35
N GLN A 142 -8.23 2.83 -21.60
CA GLN A 142 -9.37 2.01 -22.01
C GLN A 142 -8.94 0.55 -22.11
N VAL A 143 -9.58 -0.29 -21.32
CA VAL A 143 -9.35 -1.75 -21.27
C VAL A 143 -10.56 -2.43 -21.89
N ASN A 144 -10.34 -3.36 -22.82
CA ASN A 144 -11.41 -4.09 -23.49
C ASN A 144 -11.93 -5.28 -22.67
N SER A 145 -12.90 -6.01 -23.24
CA SER A 145 -13.55 -7.18 -22.63
C SER A 145 -12.65 -8.40 -22.42
N ILE A 146 -11.38 -8.35 -22.85
CA ILE A 146 -10.39 -9.41 -22.59
C ILE A 146 -9.22 -8.92 -21.71
N GLY A 147 -9.34 -7.74 -21.11
CA GLY A 147 -8.35 -7.19 -20.19
C GLY A 147 -7.16 -6.52 -20.87
N LYS A 148 -7.22 -6.24 -22.18
CA LYS A 148 -6.15 -5.56 -22.92
C LYS A 148 -6.37 -4.06 -22.98
N LEU A 149 -5.29 -3.30 -22.82
CA LEU A 149 -5.28 -1.87 -23.09
C LEU A 149 -5.42 -1.64 -24.60
N ILE A 150 -6.56 -1.06 -25.02
CA ILE A 150 -6.87 -0.78 -26.43
C ILE A 150 -6.64 0.67 -26.83
N GLY A 151 -6.61 1.58 -25.86
CA GLY A 151 -6.47 3.01 -26.14
C GLY A 151 -6.18 3.81 -24.89
N PHE A 152 -5.76 5.05 -25.11
CA PHE A 152 -5.63 6.03 -24.04
C PHE A 152 -5.92 7.45 -24.53
N GLU A 153 -6.40 8.28 -23.62
CA GLU A 153 -6.61 9.70 -23.83
C GLU A 153 -5.88 10.48 -22.74
N VAL A 154 -5.10 11.49 -23.15
CA VAL A 154 -4.45 12.39 -22.19
C VAL A 154 -5.34 13.61 -22.00
N GLN A 155 -5.73 13.87 -20.76
CA GLN A 155 -6.55 15.01 -20.40
C GLN A 155 -5.68 16.28 -20.29
N GLY A 156 -6.10 17.34 -20.98
CA GLY A 156 -5.42 18.64 -20.99
C GLY A 156 -4.44 18.83 -22.15
N ASP A 157 -3.75 19.98 -22.16
CA ASP A 157 -2.80 20.35 -23.21
C ASP A 157 -1.40 19.81 -22.89
N VAL A 158 -1.07 18.66 -23.49
CA VAL A 158 0.26 18.02 -23.38
C VAL A 158 1.02 18.11 -24.69
N ASP A 159 2.34 18.28 -24.60
CA ASP A 159 3.17 18.29 -25.79
C ASP A 159 3.17 16.91 -26.49
N LYS A 160 3.30 16.92 -27.83
CA LYS A 160 3.32 15.70 -28.65
C LYS A 160 4.36 14.68 -28.16
N GLY A 161 5.53 15.15 -27.74
CA GLY A 161 6.60 14.27 -27.25
C GLY A 161 6.24 13.61 -25.92
N LEU A 162 5.56 14.31 -25.01
CA LEU A 162 5.03 13.70 -23.78
C LEU A 162 3.99 12.63 -24.11
N LYS A 163 3.08 12.88 -25.05
CA LYS A 163 2.11 11.88 -25.52
C LYS A 163 2.80 10.63 -26.10
N GLU A 164 3.85 10.80 -26.90
CA GLU A 164 4.64 9.68 -27.46
C GLU A 164 5.38 8.88 -26.38
N ARG A 165 5.91 9.56 -25.35
CA ARG A 165 6.56 8.88 -24.22
C ARG A 165 5.55 8.12 -23.36
N ILE A 166 4.36 8.68 -23.16
CA ILE A 166 3.25 7.99 -22.49
C ILE A 166 2.86 6.74 -23.27
N ASP A 167 2.61 6.86 -24.59
CA ASP A 167 2.31 5.71 -25.46
C ASP A 167 3.38 4.62 -25.35
N TYR A 168 4.66 5.00 -25.36
CA TYR A 168 5.77 4.07 -25.17
C TYR A 168 5.68 3.29 -23.86
N VAL A 169 5.37 3.97 -22.75
CA VAL A 169 5.24 3.34 -21.42
C VAL A 169 4.02 2.42 -21.38
N LEU A 170 2.88 2.87 -21.90
CA LEU A 170 1.64 2.11 -21.90
C LEU A 170 1.75 0.77 -22.66
N ARG A 171 2.52 0.75 -23.76
CA ARG A 171 2.82 -0.49 -24.50
C ARG A 171 3.68 -1.51 -23.74
N LYS A 172 4.25 -1.12 -22.60
CA LYS A 172 5.04 -2.01 -21.73
C LYS A 172 4.24 -2.56 -20.56
N LEU A 173 3.01 -2.09 -20.37
CA LEU A 173 2.17 -2.57 -19.29
C LEU A 173 1.69 -4.00 -19.60
N PRO A 174 1.59 -4.86 -18.58
CA PRO A 174 0.96 -6.15 -18.72
C PRO A 174 -0.56 -5.98 -18.94
N ASP A 175 -1.17 -6.99 -19.56
CA ASP A 175 -2.62 -7.07 -19.65
C ASP A 175 -3.25 -7.20 -18.24
N CYS A 176 -4.46 -6.67 -18.06
CA CYS A 176 -5.23 -6.81 -16.84
C CYS A 176 -5.69 -8.26 -16.66
N LYS A 177 -5.83 -8.68 -15.40
CA LYS A 177 -6.39 -9.97 -15.04
C LYS A 177 -7.90 -9.83 -14.80
N PRO A 178 -8.72 -10.83 -15.16
CA PRO A 178 -10.13 -10.84 -14.82
C PRO A 178 -10.31 -11.09 -13.32
N VAL A 179 -11.16 -10.29 -12.68
CA VAL A 179 -11.55 -10.48 -11.27
C VAL A 179 -12.67 -11.51 -11.21
N PRO A 180 -12.54 -12.62 -10.47
CA PRO A 180 -13.59 -13.64 -10.41
C PRO A 180 -14.85 -13.12 -9.70
N GLY A 181 -16.02 -13.61 -10.12
CA GLY A 181 -17.30 -13.30 -9.47
C GLY A 181 -18.23 -12.37 -10.27
N PHE A 182 -17.78 -11.86 -11.41
CA PHE A 182 -18.62 -11.08 -12.33
C PHE A 182 -19.29 -11.97 -13.37
N GLU A 183 -20.52 -11.63 -13.75
CA GLU A 183 -21.28 -12.36 -14.77
C GLU A 183 -20.80 -12.05 -16.19
N THR A 184 -20.37 -10.81 -16.41
CA THR A 184 -19.91 -10.30 -17.70
C THR A 184 -18.72 -9.36 -17.53
N TYR A 185 -17.80 -9.42 -18.48
CA TYR A 185 -16.65 -8.54 -18.56
C TYR A 185 -16.81 -7.64 -19.78
N GLY A 186 -16.65 -6.34 -19.56
CA GLY A 186 -16.90 -5.31 -20.56
C GLY A 186 -15.67 -4.43 -20.73
N LEU A 187 -15.86 -3.37 -21.48
CA LEU A 187 -14.87 -2.31 -21.57
C LEU A 187 -14.96 -1.44 -20.31
N GLU A 188 -13.80 -1.15 -19.74
CA GLU A 188 -13.68 -0.27 -18.59
C GLU A 188 -12.63 0.80 -18.84
N THR A 189 -12.86 1.96 -18.24
CA THR A 189 -11.92 3.08 -18.29
C THR A 189 -11.31 3.32 -16.91
N PHE A 190 -9.98 3.41 -16.86
CA PHE A 190 -9.27 3.80 -15.64
C PHE A 190 -8.68 5.19 -15.81
N GLU A 191 -8.82 6.03 -14.79
CA GLU A 191 -8.08 7.28 -14.71
C GLU A 191 -6.77 7.05 -13.96
N LEU A 192 -5.66 7.26 -14.66
CA LEU A 192 -4.31 7.27 -14.12
C LEU A 192 -3.81 8.71 -14.03
N ILE A 193 -3.38 9.11 -12.85
CA ILE A 193 -2.74 10.40 -12.58
C ILE A 193 -1.28 10.14 -12.27
N ILE A 194 -0.37 10.75 -13.02
CA ILE A 194 1.07 10.69 -12.79
C ILE A 194 1.55 12.07 -12.34
N GLN A 195 2.09 12.13 -11.13
CA GLN A 195 2.68 13.33 -10.54
C GLN A 195 4.21 13.28 -10.67
N LYS A 196 4.83 14.44 -10.83
CA LYS A 196 6.27 14.58 -11.07
C LYS A 196 7.12 14.36 -9.82
#